data_AF-A0A8C3QFN7-F1
#
_entry.id   AF-A0A8C3QFN7-F1
#
_cell.length_a   1.000
_cell.length_b   1.000
_cell.length_c   1.000
_cell.angle_alpha   90.00
_cell.angle_beta   90.00
_cell.angle_gamma   90.00
#
_symmetry.space_group_name_H-M   'P 1'
#
loop_
_entity.id
_entity.type
_entity.pdbx_description
1 polymer ?
#
loop_
_entity_poly.entity_id
_entity_poly.type
_entity_poly.pdbx_seq_one_letter_code
_entity_poly.pdbx_strand_id
1 'polypeptide(L)'
;AMFRRPPACSQGMLLTPQVDCYPTVNDTIYSYGALTLDGDEYIPFERYKGKTVLFVNCRCGGVPSSLLTHFWLSLHAELNALQDELRDQEFVVLGFPSNQFGKQEPGQNSEILPALKYVRPGGGFVPNFQLFQKGDVNGAKEQKIFTFLKNACPPVAEEFGNPNKLFWEPLRNHDINLGIPPSPCPHTEAAPQEAAFRTKPQRLSHTSVLK
;
A
#
# COMPACT_ATOMS: atom_id res chain seq x y z
N ALA A 1 -32.12 39.66 12.60
CA ALA A 1 -30.94 39.09 13.26
C ALA A 1 -30.17 38.29 12.23
N MET A 2 -28.88 38.59 12.04
CA MET A 2 -28.04 38.02 10.98
C MET A 2 -27.89 36.50 11.13
N PHE A 3 -28.24 35.76 10.08
CA PHE A 3 -27.77 34.40 9.84
C PHE A 3 -26.25 34.44 9.66
N ARG A 4 -25.48 33.96 10.64
CA ARG A 4 -24.07 33.59 10.40
C ARG A 4 -24.05 32.13 9.96
N ARG A 5 -23.85 31.90 8.66
CA ARG A 5 -23.46 30.58 8.15
C ARG A 5 -22.11 30.21 8.78
N PRO A 6 -21.90 28.99 9.29
CA PRO A 6 -20.55 28.52 9.59
C PRO A 6 -19.71 28.55 8.29
N PRO A 7 -18.41 28.86 8.39
CA PRO A 7 -17.56 28.99 7.20
C PRO A 7 -17.56 27.68 6.43
N ALA A 8 -17.92 27.75 5.16
CA ALA A 8 -17.78 26.66 4.22
C ALA A 8 -16.31 26.25 4.14
N CYS A 9 -16.01 24.99 4.42
CA CYS A 9 -14.74 24.38 4.04
C CYS A 9 -14.73 24.25 2.51
N SER A 10 -14.34 25.32 1.83
CA SER A 10 -14.03 25.30 0.40
C SER A 10 -12.55 24.98 0.23
N GLN A 11 -12.21 23.69 0.25
CA GLN A 11 -10.94 23.17 -0.24
C GLN A 11 -11.30 21.84 -0.92
N GLY A 12 -11.34 21.77 -2.25
CA GLY A 12 -10.12 21.69 -3.05
C GLY A 12 -9.48 20.35 -2.72
N MET A 13 -9.72 19.33 -3.55
CA MET A 13 -9.09 18.02 -3.47
C MET A 13 -7.57 18.21 -3.36
N LEU A 14 -7.05 18.17 -2.14
CA LEU A 14 -5.64 18.37 -1.85
C LEU A 14 -4.92 17.14 -2.40
N LEU A 15 -4.27 17.32 -3.55
CA LEU A 15 -3.30 16.37 -4.09
C LEU A 15 -2.30 16.06 -2.98
N THR A 16 -2.21 14.79 -2.62
CA THR A 16 -1.22 14.24 -1.70
C THR A 16 0.18 14.69 -2.16
N PRO A 17 1.03 15.30 -1.30
CA PRO A 17 2.33 15.75 -1.73
C PRO A 17 3.19 14.54 -2.14
N GLN A 18 3.45 14.44 -3.44
CA GLN A 18 4.38 13.48 -4.01
C GLN A 18 5.77 13.74 -3.44
N VAL A 19 6.34 12.77 -2.71
CA VAL A 19 7.70 12.89 -2.19
C VAL A 19 8.67 12.27 -3.20
N ASP A 20 9.65 13.06 -3.62
CA ASP A 20 10.73 12.57 -4.47
C ASP A 20 11.69 11.68 -3.67
N CYS A 21 11.97 10.50 -4.22
CA CYS A 21 12.90 9.54 -3.64
C CYS A 21 14.36 10.00 -3.80
N TYR A 22 15.25 9.44 -2.99
CA TYR A 22 16.66 9.87 -2.94
C TYR A 22 17.37 9.61 -4.28
N PRO A 23 18.11 10.61 -4.82
CA PRO A 23 18.75 10.51 -6.14
C PRO A 23 19.97 9.58 -6.15
N THR A 24 20.47 9.17 -4.99
CA THR A 24 21.70 8.38 -4.79
C THR A 24 21.48 6.87 -4.82
N VAL A 25 20.24 6.41 -5.04
CA VAL A 25 19.90 4.99 -5.07
C VAL A 25 20.26 4.43 -6.46
N ASN A 26 21.36 3.67 -6.51
CA ASN A 26 21.92 3.11 -7.77
C ASN A 26 21.30 1.77 -8.21
N ASP A 27 20.43 1.17 -7.41
CA ASP A 27 19.78 -0.11 -7.72
C ASP A 27 18.34 0.11 -8.21
N THR A 28 17.76 -0.82 -8.97
CA THR A 28 16.41 -0.70 -9.57
C THR A 28 15.50 -1.82 -9.12
N ILE A 29 14.17 -1.65 -9.25
CA ILE A 29 13.21 -2.73 -9.01
C ILE A 29 13.47 -3.97 -9.89
N TYR A 30 14.15 -3.81 -11.02
CA TYR A 30 14.44 -4.87 -12.00
C TYR A 30 15.42 -5.92 -11.49
N SER A 31 16.20 -5.61 -10.45
CA SER A 31 17.07 -6.57 -9.76
C SER A 31 16.29 -7.57 -8.88
N TYR A 32 14.97 -7.42 -8.79
CA TYR A 32 14.10 -8.15 -7.87
C TYR A 32 12.95 -8.84 -8.62
N GLY A 33 12.23 -9.68 -7.87
CA GLY A 33 11.05 -10.40 -8.31
C GLY A 33 10.38 -11.08 -7.12
N ALA A 34 9.22 -11.67 -7.33
CA ALA A 34 8.47 -12.35 -6.30
C ALA A 34 7.66 -13.53 -6.85
N LEU A 35 7.38 -14.50 -5.97
CA LEU A 35 6.48 -15.62 -6.28
C LEU A 35 5.03 -15.15 -6.28
N THR A 36 4.27 -15.57 -7.28
CA THR A 36 2.82 -15.39 -7.35
C THR A 36 2.14 -16.00 -6.13
N LEU A 37 0.95 -15.50 -5.79
CA LEU A 37 0.24 -15.91 -4.59
C LEU A 37 0.04 -17.43 -4.47
N ASP A 38 -0.25 -18.11 -5.58
CA ASP A 38 -0.35 -19.59 -5.67
C ASP A 38 1.00 -20.30 -5.52
N GLY A 39 2.12 -19.62 -5.78
CA GLY A 39 3.47 -20.15 -5.74
C GLY A 39 3.92 -20.83 -7.04
N ASP A 40 3.13 -20.73 -8.10
CA ASP A 40 3.37 -21.46 -9.36
C ASP A 40 4.39 -20.75 -10.27
N GLU A 41 4.52 -19.42 -10.18
CA GLU A 41 5.41 -18.62 -11.03
C GLU A 41 6.26 -17.65 -10.19
N TYR A 42 7.57 -17.60 -10.48
CA TYR A 42 8.44 -16.50 -10.03
C TYR A 42 8.46 -15.41 -11.10
N ILE A 43 7.94 -14.22 -10.77
CA ILE A 43 7.88 -13.10 -11.71
C ILE A 43 9.06 -12.14 -11.43
N PRO A 44 10.08 -12.07 -12.31
CA PRO A 44 11.07 -11.01 -12.24
C PRO A 44 10.43 -9.67 -12.62
N PHE A 45 10.68 -8.61 -11.84
CA PHE A 45 10.08 -7.30 -12.10
C PHE A 45 10.64 -6.61 -13.34
N GLU A 46 11.70 -7.15 -13.96
CA GLU A 46 12.12 -6.79 -15.32
C GLU A 46 10.97 -6.83 -16.34
N ARG A 47 9.99 -7.72 -16.14
CA ARG A 47 8.78 -7.84 -16.97
C ARG A 47 7.97 -6.54 -17.03
N TYR A 48 8.13 -5.67 -16.05
CA TYR A 48 7.43 -4.38 -15.97
C TYR A 48 8.28 -3.20 -16.46
N LYS A 49 9.40 -3.45 -17.17
CA LYS A 49 10.16 -2.39 -17.85
C LYS A 49 9.26 -1.57 -18.78
N GLY A 50 9.40 -0.26 -18.73
CA GLY A 50 8.57 0.67 -19.50
C GLY A 50 7.23 1.02 -18.84
N LYS A 51 6.87 0.35 -17.74
CA LYS A 51 5.61 0.57 -17.02
C LYS A 51 5.80 1.43 -15.78
N THR A 52 4.73 2.12 -15.41
CA THR A 52 4.57 2.69 -14.08
C THR A 52 4.07 1.59 -13.15
N VAL A 53 4.88 1.21 -12.16
CA VAL A 53 4.52 0.15 -11.21
C VAL A 53 4.19 0.76 -9.86
N LEU A 54 3.03 0.40 -9.31
CA LEU A 54 2.56 0.70 -7.96
C LEU A 54 2.71 -0.54 -7.07
N PHE A 55 3.65 -0.52 -6.14
CA PHE A 55 3.81 -1.57 -5.12
C PHE A 55 2.91 -1.25 -3.94
N VAL A 56 2.01 -2.18 -3.58
CA VAL A 56 1.08 -2.01 -2.46
C VAL A 56 1.28 -3.14 -1.47
N ASN A 57 1.55 -2.83 -0.20
CA ASN A 57 1.46 -3.82 0.86
C ASN A 57 -0.02 -4.05 1.18
N CYS A 58 -0.55 -5.16 0.67
CA CYS A 58 -1.94 -5.53 0.86
C CYS A 58 -2.14 -6.11 2.28
N ARG A 59 -3.32 -5.86 2.84
CA ARG A 59 -3.75 -6.39 4.13
C ARG A 59 -5.19 -6.87 4.01
N CYS A 60 -5.53 -7.97 4.66
CA CYS A 60 -6.87 -8.57 4.66
C CYS A 60 -7.50 -8.55 6.06
N GLY A 61 -7.64 -7.35 6.64
CA GLY A 61 -8.54 -7.08 7.77
C GLY A 61 -8.42 -7.91 9.06
N GLY A 62 -7.97 -7.26 10.13
CA GLY A 62 -8.20 -7.70 11.52
C GLY A 62 -8.93 -6.62 12.32
N VAL A 63 -10.01 -7.08 12.97
CA VAL A 63 -10.97 -6.49 13.93
C VAL A 63 -12.16 -5.62 13.45
N PRO A 64 -13.36 -5.85 14.02
CA PRO A 64 -14.59 -5.13 13.70
C PRO A 64 -14.64 -3.81 14.47
N SER A 65 -14.14 -2.74 13.86
CA SER A 65 -14.65 -1.39 14.15
C SER A 65 -15.40 -0.92 12.92
N SER A 66 -16.62 -0.42 13.10
CA SER A 66 -17.53 -0.02 12.03
C SER A 66 -16.90 1.00 11.07
N LEU A 67 -16.00 1.87 11.56
CA LEU A 67 -15.31 2.87 10.75
C LEU A 67 -14.17 2.29 9.90
N LEU A 68 -13.39 1.35 10.44
CA LEU A 68 -12.31 0.72 9.66
C LEU A 68 -12.88 -0.26 8.64
N THR A 69 -14.00 -0.94 8.93
CA THR A 69 -14.62 -1.95 8.05
C THR A 69 -15.01 -1.39 6.68
N HIS A 70 -15.52 -0.16 6.60
CA HIS A 70 -15.84 0.51 5.33
C HIS A 70 -14.59 0.83 4.51
N PHE A 71 -13.51 1.20 5.17
CA PHE A 71 -12.26 1.59 4.53
C PHE A 71 -11.54 0.42 3.83
N TRP A 72 -11.66 -0.79 4.37
CA TRP A 72 -11.08 -2.02 3.80
C TRP A 72 -11.72 -2.49 2.50
N LEU A 73 -13.04 -2.31 2.39
CA LEU A 73 -13.82 -2.57 1.17
C LEU A 73 -13.42 -1.59 0.07
N SER A 74 -13.17 -0.32 0.46
CA SER A 74 -12.79 0.75 -0.45
C SER A 74 -11.45 0.46 -1.13
N LEU A 75 -10.42 0.08 -0.38
CA LEU A 75 -9.07 -0.01 -0.95
C LEU A 75 -8.94 -0.99 -2.12
N HIS A 76 -9.42 -2.23 -1.96
CA HIS A 76 -9.29 -3.22 -3.03
C HIS A 76 -10.15 -2.86 -4.25
N ALA A 77 -11.31 -2.23 -4.03
CA ALA A 77 -12.18 -1.75 -5.10
C ALA A 77 -11.57 -0.52 -5.81
N GLU A 78 -10.96 0.40 -5.06
CA GLU A 78 -10.25 1.57 -5.58
C GLU A 78 -9.01 1.19 -6.37
N LEU A 79 -8.22 0.21 -5.89
CA LEU A 79 -7.08 -0.31 -6.63
C LEU A 79 -7.51 -1.01 -7.92
N ASN A 80 -8.63 -1.75 -7.90
CA ASN A 80 -9.21 -2.30 -9.11
C ASN A 80 -9.60 -1.19 -10.10
N ALA A 81 -10.34 -0.17 -9.62
CA ALA A 81 -10.75 0.95 -10.44
C ALA A 81 -9.54 1.71 -11.03
N LEU A 82 -8.50 1.95 -10.22
CA LEU A 82 -7.26 2.61 -10.65
C LEU A 82 -6.53 1.79 -11.71
N GLN A 83 -6.42 0.47 -11.52
CA GLN A 83 -5.81 -0.44 -12.48
C GLN A 83 -6.57 -0.44 -13.81
N ASP A 84 -7.91 -0.35 -13.78
CA ASP A 84 -8.75 -0.28 -14.98
C ASP A 84 -8.63 1.08 -15.68
N GLU A 85 -8.66 2.19 -14.93
CA GLU A 85 -8.56 3.55 -15.46
C GLU A 85 -7.20 3.82 -16.13
N LEU A 86 -6.12 3.31 -15.54
CA LEU A 86 -4.76 3.55 -16.02
C LEU A 86 -4.20 2.40 -16.87
N ARG A 87 -5.01 1.39 -17.19
CA ARG A 87 -4.56 0.17 -17.91
C ARG A 87 -3.83 0.48 -19.21
N ASP A 88 -4.32 1.44 -19.98
CA ASP A 88 -3.76 1.83 -21.28
C ASP A 88 -2.58 2.81 -21.16
N GLN A 89 -2.24 3.24 -19.93
CA GLN A 89 -1.16 4.19 -19.64
C GLN A 89 0.10 3.49 -19.11
N GLU A 90 0.30 2.22 -19.48
CA GLU A 90 1.41 1.39 -19.01
C GLU A 90 1.49 1.36 -17.47
N PHE A 91 0.35 1.28 -16.78
CA PHE A 91 0.29 1.26 -15.31
C PHE A 91 -0.03 -0.15 -14.78
N VAL A 92 0.65 -0.54 -13.70
CA VAL A 92 0.47 -1.86 -13.07
C VAL A 92 0.47 -1.73 -11.55
N VAL A 93 -0.51 -2.33 -10.89
CA VAL A 93 -0.56 -2.54 -9.44
C VAL A 93 0.00 -3.92 -9.10
N LEU A 94 0.86 -3.99 -8.08
CA LEU A 94 1.43 -5.23 -7.54
C LEU A 94 1.15 -5.31 -6.04
N GLY A 95 0.35 -6.29 -5.62
CA GLY A 95 -0.06 -6.45 -4.22
C GLY A 95 0.77 -7.49 -3.46
N PHE A 96 1.25 -7.10 -2.28
CA PHE A 96 2.05 -7.94 -1.39
C PHE A 96 1.36 -8.08 -0.03
N PRO A 97 0.63 -9.19 0.21
CA PRO A 97 -0.02 -9.42 1.50
C PRO A 97 1.00 -9.44 2.65
N SER A 98 0.66 -8.84 3.80
CA SER A 98 1.52 -8.88 4.98
C SER A 98 0.74 -8.91 6.29
N ASN A 99 1.20 -9.73 7.22
CA ASN A 99 0.58 -9.91 8.54
C ASN A 99 1.24 -9.09 9.66
N GLN A 100 2.21 -8.24 9.33
CA GLN A 100 3.05 -7.53 10.30
C GLN A 100 2.33 -6.37 11.02
N PHE A 101 1.19 -5.94 10.49
CA PHE A 101 0.41 -4.82 11.00
C PHE A 101 -0.85 -5.34 11.68
N GLY A 102 -0.90 -5.31 13.02
CA GLY A 102 -2.11 -5.69 13.76
C GLY A 102 -2.58 -7.14 13.55
N LYS A 103 -1.75 -8.02 12.97
CA LYS A 103 -2.12 -9.40 12.56
C LYS A 103 -3.36 -9.47 11.67
N GLN A 104 -3.43 -8.54 10.71
CA GLN A 104 -4.58 -8.36 9.84
C GLN A 104 -4.55 -9.23 8.57
N GLU A 105 -3.57 -10.10 8.37
CA GLU A 105 -3.52 -11.07 7.27
C GLU A 105 -3.23 -12.49 7.83
N PRO A 106 -4.12 -13.04 8.66
CA PRO A 106 -3.86 -14.30 9.35
C PRO A 106 -3.87 -15.50 8.40
N GLY A 107 -4.66 -15.44 7.33
CA GLY A 107 -4.85 -16.56 6.39
C GLY A 107 -3.59 -16.91 5.59
N GLN A 108 -3.45 -18.17 5.23
CA GLN A 108 -2.38 -18.64 4.35
C GLN A 108 -2.58 -18.13 2.92
N ASN A 109 -1.54 -18.21 2.07
CA ASN A 109 -1.60 -17.76 0.68
C ASN A 109 -2.83 -18.29 -0.08
N SER A 110 -3.17 -19.57 0.13
CA SER A 110 -4.34 -20.23 -0.47
C SER A 110 -5.69 -19.69 0.00
N GLU A 111 -5.73 -18.99 1.14
CA GLU A 111 -6.95 -18.47 1.76
C GLU A 111 -7.22 -17.00 1.42
N ILE A 112 -6.21 -16.27 0.93
CA ILE A 112 -6.31 -14.82 0.66
C ILE A 112 -7.36 -14.53 -0.43
N LEU A 113 -7.29 -15.18 -1.59
CA LEU A 113 -8.28 -14.99 -2.65
C LEU A 113 -9.70 -15.43 -2.24
N PRO A 114 -9.91 -16.60 -1.60
CA PRO A 114 -11.20 -16.95 -1.02
C PRO A 114 -11.72 -15.91 -0.01
N ALA A 115 -10.86 -15.39 0.87
CA ALA A 115 -11.25 -14.38 1.85
C ALA A 115 -11.72 -13.10 1.16
N LEU A 116 -10.98 -12.61 0.15
CA LEU A 116 -11.37 -11.44 -0.64
C LEU A 116 -12.70 -11.66 -1.37
N LYS A 117 -12.92 -12.86 -1.92
CA LYS A 117 -14.11 -13.18 -2.72
C LYS A 117 -15.37 -13.41 -1.90
N TYR A 118 -15.25 -14.07 -0.74
CA TYR A 118 -16.40 -14.56 0.02
C TYR A 118 -16.60 -13.88 1.38
N VAL A 119 -15.55 -13.29 1.96
CA VAL A 119 -15.59 -12.76 3.33
C VAL A 119 -15.52 -11.23 3.33
N ARG A 120 -14.41 -10.66 2.83
CA ARG A 120 -14.18 -9.22 2.80
C ARG A 120 -13.11 -8.89 1.76
N PRO A 121 -13.41 -8.16 0.66
CA PRO A 121 -14.68 -7.48 0.36
C PRO A 121 -15.94 -8.35 0.30
N GLY A 122 -15.83 -9.61 -0.10
CA GLY A 122 -16.98 -10.49 -0.30
C GLY A 122 -17.71 -10.19 -1.61
N GLY A 123 -18.94 -10.68 -1.75
CA GLY A 123 -19.79 -10.36 -2.90
C GLY A 123 -19.28 -10.86 -4.26
N GLY A 124 -18.33 -11.81 -4.28
CA GLY A 124 -17.70 -12.29 -5.50
C GLY A 124 -16.55 -11.41 -6.00
N PHE A 125 -16.03 -10.50 -5.16
CA PHE A 125 -14.90 -9.64 -5.50
C PHE A 125 -13.66 -10.44 -5.94
N VAL A 126 -13.00 -9.97 -6.99
CA VAL A 126 -11.73 -10.53 -7.49
C VAL A 126 -10.79 -9.36 -7.82
N PRO A 127 -9.55 -9.35 -7.29
CA PRO A 127 -8.54 -8.37 -7.71
C PRO A 127 -8.25 -8.48 -9.21
N ASN A 128 -8.18 -7.35 -9.92
CA ASN A 128 -7.76 -7.30 -11.33
C ASN A 128 -6.25 -7.03 -11.50
N PHE A 129 -5.49 -7.12 -10.40
CA PHE A 129 -4.05 -6.90 -10.34
C PHE A 129 -3.34 -8.10 -9.70
N GLN A 130 -2.01 -8.18 -9.90
CA GLN A 130 -1.23 -9.33 -9.46
C GLN A 130 -1.04 -9.31 -7.94
N LEU A 131 -1.39 -10.40 -7.27
CA LEU A 131 -1.02 -10.68 -5.88
C LEU A 131 0.18 -11.62 -5.82
N PHE A 132 1.10 -11.33 -4.92
CA PHE A 132 2.27 -12.17 -4.61
C PHE A 132 2.06 -12.92 -3.30
N GLN A 133 2.96 -13.85 -2.99
CA GLN A 133 2.94 -14.55 -1.71
C GLN A 133 3.02 -13.58 -0.54
N LYS A 134 2.31 -13.93 0.54
CA LYS A 134 2.38 -13.22 1.81
C LYS A 134 3.80 -13.23 2.34
N GLY A 135 4.27 -12.08 2.81
CA GLY A 135 5.61 -11.97 3.37
C GLY A 135 5.79 -10.76 4.26
N ASP A 136 6.99 -10.69 4.85
CA ASP A 136 7.41 -9.56 5.66
C ASP A 136 7.83 -8.40 4.75
N VAL A 137 7.44 -7.19 5.13
CA VAL A 137 7.82 -5.93 4.48
C VAL A 137 8.74 -5.09 5.37
N ASN A 138 8.81 -5.43 6.66
CA ASN A 138 9.66 -4.84 7.67
C ASN A 138 10.46 -5.91 8.46
N GLY A 139 11.49 -5.47 9.18
CA GLY A 139 12.29 -6.31 10.06
C GLY A 139 13.33 -7.17 9.34
N ALA A 140 13.97 -8.08 10.09
CA ALA A 140 15.11 -8.84 9.60
C ALA A 140 14.79 -9.83 8.45
N LYS A 141 13.52 -10.20 8.29
CA LYS A 141 13.04 -11.16 7.28
C LYS A 141 12.28 -10.51 6.13
N GLU A 142 12.31 -9.18 6.05
CA GLU A 142 11.63 -8.44 4.99
C GLU A 142 12.08 -8.89 3.59
N GLN A 143 11.14 -8.88 2.65
CA GLN A 143 11.45 -9.15 1.25
C GLN A 143 12.40 -8.08 0.72
N LYS A 144 13.43 -8.50 -0.03
CA LYS A 144 14.51 -7.62 -0.50
C LYS A 144 14.00 -6.41 -1.30
N ILE A 145 12.89 -6.56 -2.03
CA ILE A 145 12.25 -5.45 -2.73
C ILE A 145 11.78 -4.36 -1.76
N PHE A 146 11.23 -4.71 -0.60
CA PHE A 146 10.83 -3.73 0.41
C PHE A 146 12.04 -3.12 1.14
N THR A 147 13.13 -3.86 1.34
CA THR A 147 14.39 -3.23 1.78
C THR A 147 14.81 -2.14 0.81
N PHE A 148 14.77 -2.43 -0.49
CA PHE A 148 15.10 -1.47 -1.54
C PHE A 148 14.17 -0.26 -1.51
N LEU A 149 12.86 -0.48 -1.61
CA LEU A 149 11.86 0.59 -1.72
C LEU A 149 11.88 1.52 -0.50
N LYS A 150 11.92 0.97 0.71
CA LYS A 150 11.93 1.74 1.97
C LYS A 150 13.15 2.64 2.12
N ASN A 151 14.32 2.16 1.70
CA ASN A 151 15.54 2.96 1.76
C ASN A 151 15.71 3.88 0.54
N ALA A 152 14.87 3.70 -0.50
CA ALA A 152 14.91 4.55 -1.68
C ALA A 152 14.23 5.90 -1.45
N CYS A 153 13.29 6.00 -0.51
CA CYS A 153 12.46 7.19 -0.32
C CYS A 153 12.36 7.58 1.16
N PRO A 154 12.08 8.85 1.47
CA PRO A 154 11.77 9.26 2.84
C PRO A 154 10.56 8.49 3.41
N PRO A 155 10.50 8.28 4.74
CA PRO A 155 9.38 7.58 5.37
C PRO A 155 8.05 8.35 5.19
N VAL A 156 6.96 7.58 5.19
CA VAL A 156 5.60 8.08 4.94
C VAL A 156 5.13 8.95 6.11
N ALA A 157 5.33 8.48 7.34
CA ALA A 157 5.11 9.23 8.57
C ALA A 157 6.37 9.31 9.44
N GLU A 158 6.47 10.39 10.21
CA GLU A 158 7.56 10.65 11.16
C GLU A 158 7.46 9.79 12.42
N GLU A 159 6.25 9.32 12.76
CA GLU A 159 5.99 8.54 13.98
C GLU A 159 5.56 7.10 13.66
N PHE A 160 6.06 6.16 14.46
CA PHE A 160 5.49 4.83 14.51
C PHE A 160 4.17 4.87 15.29
N GLY A 161 3.15 4.18 14.78
CA GLY A 161 1.94 3.92 15.55
C GLY A 161 2.24 3.09 16.80
N ASN A 162 1.20 2.68 17.53
CA ASN A 162 1.35 1.89 18.77
C ASN A 162 2.29 0.67 18.56
N PRO A 163 3.48 0.63 19.21
CA PRO A 163 4.47 -0.43 19.01
C PRO A 163 3.92 -1.84 19.28
N ASN A 164 2.93 -1.97 20.16
CA ASN A 164 2.29 -3.27 20.48
C ASN A 164 1.47 -3.85 19.31
N LYS A 165 1.26 -3.08 18.24
CA LYS A 165 0.59 -3.53 17.01
C LYS A 165 1.56 -3.77 15.85
N LEU A 166 2.87 -3.61 16.08
CA LEU A 166 3.93 -3.78 15.10
C LEU A 166 4.63 -5.12 15.37
N PHE A 167 4.49 -6.07 14.45
CA PHE A 167 4.96 -7.45 14.64
C PHE A 167 6.21 -7.75 13.82
N TRP A 168 7.28 -6.97 14.05
CA TRP A 168 8.60 -7.19 13.42
C TRP A 168 9.73 -6.63 14.28
N GLU A 169 10.94 -7.16 14.07
CA GLU A 169 12.17 -6.65 14.68
C GLU A 169 13.35 -6.79 13.69
N PRO A 170 14.36 -5.89 13.74
CA PRO A 170 14.37 -4.64 14.51
C PRO A 170 13.48 -3.56 13.86
N LEU A 171 13.05 -2.57 14.64
CA LEU A 171 12.42 -1.35 14.12
C LEU A 171 13.48 -0.43 13.50
N ARG A 172 13.15 0.18 12.35
CA ARG A 172 14.02 1.11 11.61
C ARG A 172 13.22 2.33 11.17
N ASN A 173 13.84 3.50 11.10
CA ASN A 173 13.17 4.76 10.72
C ASN A 173 12.46 4.73 9.36
N HIS A 174 12.94 3.90 8.42
CA HIS A 174 12.36 3.76 7.09
C HIS A 174 11.32 2.64 7.00
N ASP A 175 10.97 1.99 8.12
CA ASP A 175 9.95 0.95 8.11
C ASP A 175 8.62 1.49 7.61
N ILE A 176 7.91 0.64 6.86
CA ILE A 176 6.56 0.95 6.41
C ILE A 176 5.71 1.12 7.66
N ASN A 177 5.18 2.32 7.85
CA ASN A 177 4.20 2.63 8.88
C ASN A 177 2.87 2.95 8.22
N LEU A 178 1.82 2.27 8.67
CA LEU A 178 0.45 2.62 8.32
C LEU A 178 0.03 3.64 9.38
N GLY A 179 0.19 4.93 9.07
CA GLY A 179 -0.25 6.00 9.94
C GLY A 179 -1.72 5.79 10.32
N ILE A 180 -1.99 5.52 11.60
CA ILE A 180 -3.32 5.78 12.15
C ILE A 180 -3.25 7.25 12.53
N PRO A 181 -3.91 8.18 11.80
CA PRO A 181 -3.80 9.59 12.15
C PRO A 181 -4.31 9.78 13.59
N PRO A 182 -3.54 10.44 14.47
CA PRO A 182 -4.07 10.89 15.74
C PRO A 182 -4.86 12.17 15.46
N SER A 183 -6.15 12.07 15.09
CA SER A 183 -7.01 13.26 15.09
C SER A 183 -8.42 13.00 15.64
N PRO A 184 -8.95 13.91 16.48
CA PRO A 184 -10.25 13.78 17.13
C PRO A 184 -11.40 14.35 16.27
N CYS A 185 -11.26 14.33 14.93
CA CYS A 185 -12.24 14.94 14.02
C CYS A 185 -13.10 13.86 13.35
N PRO A 186 -14.42 13.79 13.64
CA PRO A 186 -15.28 12.68 13.19
C PRO A 186 -15.64 12.67 11.70
N HIS A 187 -15.08 13.56 10.87
CA HIS A 187 -15.49 13.75 9.46
C HIS A 187 -14.35 14.02 8.48
N THR A 188 -13.10 13.70 8.81
CA THR A 188 -11.99 13.81 7.85
C THR A 188 -11.64 12.40 7.36
N GLU A 189 -12.10 12.06 6.15
CA GLU A 189 -11.57 10.93 5.40
C GLU A 189 -10.12 11.27 5.02
N ALA A 190 -9.18 10.93 5.90
CA ALA A 190 -7.78 10.90 5.55
C ALA A 190 -7.56 9.67 4.67
N ALA A 191 -7.05 9.89 3.44
CA ALA A 191 -6.53 8.82 2.61
C ALA A 191 -5.52 7.99 3.44
N PRO A 192 -5.52 6.65 3.30
CA PRO A 192 -4.53 5.85 3.99
C PRO A 192 -3.15 6.28 3.51
N GLN A 193 -2.27 6.58 4.47
CA GLN A 193 -0.83 6.57 4.23
C GLN A 193 -0.43 5.14 3.91
N GLU A 194 -0.41 4.80 2.63
CA GLU A 194 0.08 3.54 2.11
C GLU A 194 1.55 3.70 1.74
N ALA A 195 2.36 2.66 1.93
CA ALA A 195 3.67 2.64 1.31
C ALA A 195 3.52 2.24 -0.16
N ALA A 196 2.93 3.15 -0.93
CA ALA A 196 2.69 3.00 -2.35
C ALA A 196 3.88 3.57 -3.11
N PHE A 197 4.76 2.69 -3.61
CA PHE A 197 5.91 3.13 -4.40
C PHE A 197 5.54 3.13 -5.88
N ARG A 198 5.52 4.31 -6.49
CA ARG A 198 5.35 4.50 -7.93
C ARG A 198 6.71 4.61 -8.59
N THR A 199 7.05 3.72 -9.52
CA THR A 199 8.25 3.87 -10.38
C THR A 199 7.88 4.45 -11.74
N LYS A 200 8.74 5.29 -12.37
CA LYS A 200 8.54 5.77 -13.74
C LYS A 200 9.42 5.01 -14.76
N PRO A 201 9.04 4.96 -16.06
CA PRO A 201 9.62 4.09 -17.08
C PRO A 201 11.14 4.20 -17.33
N GLN A 202 11.82 5.29 -16.97
CA GLN A 202 13.18 5.56 -17.48
C GLN A 202 14.26 5.97 -16.47
N ARG A 203 13.96 6.18 -15.18
CA ARG A 203 14.97 6.39 -14.10
C ARG A 203 14.31 6.52 -12.74
N LEU A 204 14.98 6.00 -11.70
CA LEU A 204 14.54 6.03 -10.30
C LEU A 204 14.47 7.42 -9.67
N SER A 205 15.01 8.45 -10.34
CA SER A 205 14.87 9.84 -9.92
C SER A 205 13.41 10.33 -9.88
N HIS A 206 12.45 9.48 -10.27
CA HIS A 206 11.02 9.75 -10.18
C HIS A 206 10.27 8.54 -9.61
N THR A 207 10.91 7.83 -8.67
CA THR A 207 10.14 6.99 -7.75
C THR A 207 9.45 7.93 -6.77
N SER A 208 8.20 7.66 -6.42
CA SER A 208 7.51 8.47 -5.42
C SER A 208 6.70 7.61 -4.50
N VAL A 209 6.66 8.02 -3.23
CA VAL A 209 5.75 7.43 -2.25
C VAL A 209 4.47 8.25 -2.26
N LEU A 210 3.34 7.59 -2.47
CA LEU A 210 2.03 8.22 -2.28
C LEU A 210 1.77 8.32 -0.78
N LYS A 211 1.55 9.53 -0.27
CA LYS A 211 1.25 9.81 1.14
C LYS A 211 -0.23 10.02 1.36
#